data_AF-A0A4Q7AUD2-F1
#
_entry.id   AF-A0A4Q7AUD2-F1
#
_cell.length_a   1.000
_cell.length_b   1.000
_cell.length_c   1.000
_cell.angle_alpha   90.00
_cell.angle_beta   90.00
_cell.angle_gamma   90.00
#
_symmetry.space_group_name_H-M   'P 1'
#
loop_
_entity.id
_entity.type
_entity.pdbx_description
1 polymer ?
#
loop_
_entity_poly.entity_id
_entity_poly.type
_entity_poly.pdbx_seq_one_letter_code
_entity_poly.pdbx_strand_id
1 'polypeptide(L)'
;MSLLRRWFDPIRSSWFYQKPTRQTVLPTEQGLSVYLRLDDVYSYLAAQQLPQLEEILSDELKPLKVYISNQSGEPPNHMSAAEWQQYCLNDAQILSKQHRFSFHDTPEQPTAEALQQAETILRNTPLRGQDFLYLLEDVFHMLWQKQYGKLRTLHAMASRHHQPQHFPERIFGEMPVLASYFEFGERKYHAVDDLLRLTRRLKQQKLLTDNPIFLINHIEWREHLISDAEELNEIQALDPELDLYIALEDPISWLLLAYIKEELADFYNIQLNVYPLSYHGRDLFDWGLATRLSKRTEVAFTPFCRPTEAATLYMAQLYYSVPEEQRIEAMYQILQAVWTKGRDLSFKAHFQQLQQDLGIAALIEEDVEPMLKENDMHCEMKSQPDFPVLELRIDGQSYVFNSLYRVWMIESIFSNVLEEKYKSENTADSEQKPHEQRES
;
A
#
# COMPACT_ATOMS: atom_id res chain seq x y z
N MET A 1 -45.59 -3.66 -30.27
CA MET A 1 -45.37 -2.74 -29.12
C MET A 1 -44.57 -3.45 -28.04
N SER A 2 -43.40 -3.02 -27.60
CA SER A 2 -42.16 -2.62 -28.31
C SER A 2 -41.03 -3.11 -27.40
N LEU A 3 -40.21 -4.05 -27.87
CA LEU A 3 -39.10 -4.71 -27.17
C LEU A 3 -37.88 -3.80 -26.93
N LEU A 4 -38.03 -2.47 -27.04
CA LEU A 4 -36.93 -1.52 -27.14
C LEU A 4 -36.76 -0.55 -25.95
N ARG A 5 -37.36 -0.81 -24.78
CA ARG A 5 -37.30 0.13 -23.63
C ARG A 5 -36.54 -0.34 -22.38
N ARG A 6 -35.75 -1.42 -22.45
CA ARG A 6 -34.98 -1.94 -21.30
C ARG A 6 -33.45 -1.82 -21.40
N TRP A 7 -32.93 -1.03 -22.34
CA TRP A 7 -31.49 -0.97 -22.62
C TRP A 7 -30.83 0.41 -22.52
N PHE A 8 -31.52 1.41 -21.98
CA PHE A 8 -30.94 2.73 -21.77
C PHE A 8 -31.15 3.18 -20.33
N ASP A 9 -30.35 2.59 -19.44
CA ASP A 9 -29.90 3.28 -18.23
C ASP A 9 -28.56 3.97 -18.60
N PRO A 10 -28.50 5.31 -18.67
CA PRO A 10 -27.32 6.03 -19.18
C PRO A 10 -26.04 5.74 -18.40
N ILE A 11 -26.14 5.37 -17.13
CA ILE A 11 -24.99 5.17 -16.23
C ILE A 11 -24.33 3.80 -16.45
N ARG A 12 -25.09 2.77 -16.89
CA ARG A 12 -24.53 1.43 -17.21
C ARG A 12 -23.90 1.33 -18.60
N SER A 13 -24.15 2.33 -19.47
CA SER A 13 -23.72 2.28 -20.88
C SER A 13 -22.31 2.86 -21.13
N SER A 14 -21.88 3.87 -20.37
CA SER A 14 -20.55 4.46 -20.57
C SER A 14 -19.42 3.46 -20.27
N TRP A 15 -19.57 2.59 -19.27
CA TRP A 15 -18.55 1.58 -18.90
C TRP A 15 -18.31 0.51 -19.99
N PHE A 16 -19.36 0.11 -20.72
CA PHE A 16 -19.23 -0.88 -21.80
C PHE A 16 -18.71 -0.26 -23.10
N TYR A 17 -19.09 0.99 -23.40
CA TYR A 17 -18.68 1.71 -24.62
C TYR A 17 -17.37 2.50 -24.47
N GLN A 18 -16.95 2.83 -23.24
CA GLN A 18 -15.68 3.43 -22.89
C GLN A 18 -14.83 2.44 -22.08
N LYS A 19 -14.72 1.18 -22.50
CA LYS A 19 -13.54 0.41 -22.10
C LYS A 19 -12.34 1.19 -22.65
N PRO A 20 -11.46 1.78 -21.82
CA PRO A 20 -10.24 2.36 -22.36
C PRO A 20 -9.57 1.24 -23.13
N THR A 21 -9.44 1.41 -24.45
CA THR A 21 -8.68 0.50 -25.29
C THR A 21 -7.34 0.36 -24.60
N ARG A 22 -7.07 -0.82 -24.03
CA ARG A 22 -5.79 -1.07 -23.36
C ARG A 22 -4.72 -0.88 -24.41
N GLN A 23 -4.07 0.28 -24.41
CA GLN A 23 -2.85 0.46 -25.16
C GLN A 23 -1.86 -0.54 -24.59
N THR A 24 -1.60 -1.57 -25.40
CA THR A 24 -0.68 -2.66 -25.11
C THR A 24 0.77 -2.18 -25.13
N VAL A 25 1.04 -1.19 -25.98
CA VAL A 25 2.32 -0.48 -26.09
C VAL A 25 2.06 0.98 -25.72
N LEU A 26 2.91 1.54 -24.86
CA LEU A 26 2.82 2.94 -24.44
C LEU A 26 3.82 3.77 -25.25
N PRO A 27 3.52 5.05 -25.51
CA PRO A 27 4.45 5.93 -26.20
C PRO A 27 5.77 6.06 -25.44
N THR A 28 6.89 5.99 -26.15
CA THR A 28 8.24 6.17 -25.61
C THR A 28 8.79 7.57 -25.86
N GLU A 29 8.10 8.41 -26.65
CA GLU A 29 8.55 9.75 -27.06
C GLU A 29 8.85 10.68 -25.89
N GLN A 30 8.10 10.53 -24.79
CA GLN A 30 8.29 11.31 -23.57
C GLN A 30 9.34 10.72 -22.63
N GLY A 31 9.88 9.53 -22.94
CA GLY A 31 10.80 8.79 -22.08
C GLY A 31 10.13 8.25 -20.81
N LEU A 32 10.96 7.89 -19.84
CA LEU A 32 10.55 7.58 -18.47
C LEU A 32 10.89 8.76 -17.57
N SER A 33 9.93 9.18 -16.75
CA SER A 33 10.14 10.25 -15.77
C SER A 33 9.93 9.74 -14.36
N VAL A 34 10.67 10.28 -13.39
CA VAL A 34 10.43 10.10 -11.95
C VAL A 34 10.21 11.46 -11.30
N TYR A 35 9.22 11.52 -10.42
CA TYR A 35 8.84 12.69 -9.66
C TYR A 35 9.17 12.48 -8.18
N LEU A 36 9.98 13.38 -7.64
CA LEU A 36 10.59 13.27 -6.32
C LEU A 36 10.42 14.56 -5.54
N ARG A 37 10.52 14.43 -4.23
CA ARG A 37 10.60 15.51 -3.25
C ARG A 37 11.69 15.19 -2.24
N LEU A 38 12.53 16.17 -1.92
CA LEU A 38 13.65 15.94 -0.99
C LEU A 38 13.18 15.66 0.46
N ASP A 39 11.99 16.16 0.80
CA ASP A 39 11.30 15.98 2.08
C ASP A 39 10.26 14.84 2.06
N ASP A 40 10.22 14.03 1.00
CA ASP A 40 9.37 12.85 0.90
C ASP A 40 10.20 11.58 1.11
N VAL A 41 9.79 10.79 2.10
CA VAL A 41 10.47 9.54 2.44
C VAL A 41 10.31 8.47 1.36
N TYR A 42 9.19 8.47 0.61
CA TYR A 42 9.03 7.55 -0.52
C TYR A 42 9.96 7.92 -1.67
N SER A 43 10.27 9.20 -1.84
CA SER A 43 11.30 9.66 -2.79
C SER A 43 12.69 9.16 -2.41
N TYR A 44 13.00 9.06 -1.11
CA TYR A 44 14.24 8.43 -0.66
C TYR A 44 14.31 6.94 -0.99
N LEU A 45 13.24 6.19 -0.71
CA LEU A 45 13.21 4.76 -1.07
C LEU A 45 13.30 4.57 -2.59
N ALA A 46 12.62 5.41 -3.37
CA ALA A 46 12.70 5.39 -4.83
C ALA A 46 14.11 5.69 -5.33
N ALA A 47 14.80 6.69 -4.76
CA ALA A 47 16.14 7.11 -5.16
C ALA A 47 17.17 5.96 -5.12
N GLN A 48 17.06 5.07 -4.13
CA GLN A 48 17.92 3.88 -3.98
C GLN A 48 17.78 2.86 -5.12
N GLN A 49 16.77 2.99 -5.98
CA GLN A 49 16.51 2.07 -7.09
C GLN A 49 16.86 2.68 -8.45
N LEU A 50 17.05 4.00 -8.52
CA LEU A 50 17.20 4.71 -9.80
C LEU A 50 18.50 4.36 -10.53
N PRO A 51 19.67 4.23 -9.89
CA PRO A 51 20.89 3.90 -10.62
C PRO A 51 20.83 2.53 -11.32
N GLN A 52 20.27 1.52 -10.65
CA GLN A 52 20.07 0.20 -11.22
C GLN A 52 18.98 0.23 -12.30
N LEU A 53 17.90 1.01 -12.12
CA LEU A 53 16.88 1.19 -13.15
C LEU A 53 17.47 1.80 -14.41
N GLU A 54 18.22 2.90 -14.28
CA GLU A 54 18.90 3.54 -15.40
C GLU A 54 19.81 2.55 -16.13
N GLU A 55 20.60 1.74 -15.42
CA GLU A 55 21.51 0.76 -16.04
C GLU A 55 20.77 -0.16 -17.03
N ILE A 56 19.64 -0.71 -16.60
CA ILE A 56 18.88 -1.70 -17.36
C ILE A 56 17.87 -1.11 -18.35
N LEU A 57 17.67 0.21 -18.39
CA LEU A 57 16.79 0.84 -19.38
C LEU A 57 17.40 0.72 -20.80
N SER A 58 16.54 0.54 -21.79
CA SER A 58 16.92 0.66 -23.20
C SER A 58 17.34 2.10 -23.53
N ASP A 59 18.21 2.27 -24.52
CA ASP A 59 18.66 3.60 -25.00
C ASP A 59 17.50 4.52 -25.42
N GLU A 60 16.36 3.96 -25.85
CA GLU A 60 15.15 4.73 -26.19
C GLU A 60 14.56 5.51 -25.01
N LEU A 61 14.75 5.04 -23.77
CA LEU A 61 14.23 5.67 -22.57
C LEU A 61 15.30 6.44 -21.78
N LYS A 62 16.57 6.30 -22.17
CA LYS A 62 17.69 6.97 -21.53
C LYS A 62 17.87 8.41 -22.06
N PRO A 63 18.29 9.35 -21.22
CA PRO A 63 18.42 9.22 -19.77
C PRO A 63 17.06 9.28 -19.05
N LEU A 64 16.95 8.64 -17.88
CA LEU A 64 15.82 8.84 -16.97
C LEU A 64 15.65 10.33 -16.64
N LYS A 65 14.43 10.86 -16.84
CA LYS A 65 14.10 12.23 -16.50
C LYS A 65 13.75 12.34 -15.02
N VAL A 66 14.43 13.21 -14.30
CA VAL A 66 14.24 13.42 -12.86
C VAL A 66 13.60 14.79 -12.64
N TYR A 67 12.42 14.78 -12.02
CA TYR A 67 11.73 15.97 -11.56
C TYR A 67 11.83 16.05 -10.04
N ILE A 68 12.43 17.11 -9.52
CA ILE A 68 12.54 17.38 -8.09
C ILE A 68 11.65 18.56 -7.77
N SER A 69 10.60 18.31 -6.97
CA SER A 69 9.72 19.36 -6.51
C SER A 69 10.01 19.80 -5.09
N ASN A 70 9.69 21.06 -4.80
CA ASN A 70 9.66 21.66 -3.48
C ASN A 70 8.22 21.82 -2.95
N GLN A 71 7.21 21.32 -3.66
CA GLN A 71 5.80 21.48 -3.30
C GLN A 71 5.15 20.14 -2.94
N SER A 72 4.60 20.07 -1.73
CA SER A 72 3.75 18.95 -1.33
C SER A 72 2.39 18.97 -2.01
N GLY A 73 1.90 17.79 -2.38
CA GLY A 73 0.47 17.59 -2.64
C GLY A 73 -0.36 17.70 -1.37
N GLU A 74 -1.68 17.81 -1.52
CA GLU A 74 -2.62 17.80 -0.41
C GLU A 74 -2.72 16.41 0.22
N PRO A 75 -2.58 16.29 1.56
CA PRO A 75 -2.83 15.04 2.27
C PRO A 75 -4.22 14.46 1.97
N PRO A 76 -4.35 13.12 1.91
CA PRO A 76 -5.63 12.48 1.69
C PRO A 76 -6.53 12.56 2.93
N ASN A 77 -7.82 12.26 2.75
CA ASN A 77 -8.80 11.99 3.81
C ASN A 77 -8.81 12.99 4.98
N HIS A 78 -8.68 14.28 4.67
CA HIS A 78 -8.70 15.37 5.65
C HIS A 78 -7.59 15.29 6.71
N MET A 79 -6.56 14.46 6.50
CA MET A 79 -5.39 14.40 7.38
C MET A 79 -4.66 15.74 7.37
N SER A 80 -4.13 16.13 8.53
CA SER A 80 -3.14 17.19 8.59
C SER A 80 -1.83 16.77 7.92
N ALA A 81 -1.02 17.76 7.53
CA ALA A 81 0.30 17.48 6.96
C ALA A 81 1.21 16.69 7.91
N ALA A 82 1.09 16.91 9.23
CA ALA A 82 1.87 16.21 10.23
C ALA A 82 1.46 14.74 10.36
N GLU A 83 0.15 14.45 10.37
CA GLU A 83 -0.35 13.07 10.40
C GLU A 83 0.08 12.30 9.15
N TRP A 84 -0.02 12.92 7.97
CA TRP A 84 0.44 12.33 6.72
C TRP A 84 1.95 12.03 6.76
N GLN A 85 2.76 12.97 7.22
CA GLN A 85 4.22 12.77 7.36
C GLN A 85 4.55 11.63 8.31
N GLN A 86 3.87 11.54 9.46
CA GLN A 86 4.09 10.47 10.42
C GLN A 86 3.69 9.11 9.84
N TYR A 87 2.56 9.03 9.15
CA TYR A 87 2.15 7.83 8.44
C TYR A 87 3.21 7.39 7.42
N CYS A 88 3.68 8.31 6.58
CA CYS A 88 4.68 7.99 5.55
C CYS A 88 5.99 7.47 6.15
N LEU A 89 6.44 8.05 7.27
CA LEU A 89 7.64 7.59 7.97
C LEU A 89 7.49 6.15 8.47
N ASN A 90 6.35 5.85 9.11
CA ASN A 90 6.07 4.52 9.63
C ASN A 90 5.98 3.48 8.51
N ASP A 91 5.23 3.78 7.44
CA ASP A 91 5.10 2.89 6.28
C ASP A 91 6.45 2.66 5.58
N ALA A 92 7.23 3.73 5.36
CA ALA A 92 8.54 3.63 4.73
C ALA A 92 9.54 2.83 5.56
N GLN A 93 9.48 2.89 6.89
CA GLN A 93 10.30 2.04 7.76
C GLN A 93 10.00 0.56 7.52
N ILE A 94 8.74 0.20 7.37
CA ILE A 94 8.32 -1.18 7.12
C ILE A 94 8.74 -1.64 5.73
N LEU A 95 8.47 -0.83 4.70
CA LEU A 95 8.93 -1.08 3.34
C LEU A 95 10.45 -1.23 3.26
N SER A 96 11.19 -0.45 4.05
CA SER A 96 12.65 -0.54 4.06
C SER A 96 13.15 -1.87 4.58
N LYS A 97 12.54 -2.42 5.64
CA LYS A 97 12.87 -3.75 6.15
C LYS A 97 12.54 -4.82 5.11
N GLN A 98 11.34 -4.75 4.55
CA GLN A 98 10.86 -5.72 3.55
C GLN A 98 11.77 -5.78 2.31
N HIS A 99 12.11 -4.62 1.74
CA HIS A 99 12.87 -4.54 0.50
C HIS A 99 14.38 -4.35 0.73
N ARG A 100 14.83 -4.41 1.99
CA ARG A 100 16.22 -4.23 2.41
C ARG A 100 16.82 -2.90 1.95
N PHE A 101 16.02 -1.84 1.97
CA PHE A 101 16.51 -0.50 1.73
C PHE A 101 17.33 0.01 2.90
N SER A 102 18.31 0.86 2.61
CA SER A 102 19.00 1.62 3.64
C SER A 102 18.03 2.58 4.29
N PHE A 103 17.86 2.49 5.61
CA PHE A 103 16.96 3.37 6.35
C PHE A 103 17.49 3.59 7.77
N HIS A 104 17.24 4.75 8.35
CA HIS A 104 17.70 5.05 9.70
C HIS A 104 16.73 4.44 10.71
N ASP A 105 17.22 3.88 11.82
CA ASP A 105 16.36 3.23 12.83
C ASP A 105 15.36 4.21 13.47
N THR A 106 15.76 5.48 13.56
CA THR A 106 14.93 6.59 14.06
C THR A 106 14.86 7.71 13.01
N PRO A 107 14.05 7.56 11.95
CA PRO A 107 13.99 8.52 10.87
C PRO A 107 13.38 9.85 11.35
N GLU A 108 13.88 10.96 10.83
CA GLU A 108 13.35 12.30 11.12
C GLU A 108 13.22 13.08 9.82
N GLN A 109 12.27 14.01 9.78
CA GLN A 109 12.11 14.90 8.64
C GLN A 109 13.36 15.78 8.47
N PRO A 110 13.90 15.91 7.24
CA PRO A 110 15.02 16.80 7.00
C PRO A 110 14.67 18.27 7.29
N THR A 111 15.64 19.03 7.81
CA THR A 111 15.42 20.45 8.12
C THR A 111 15.37 21.29 6.84
N ALA A 112 14.68 22.44 6.89
CA ALA A 112 14.61 23.37 5.75
C ALA A 112 15.99 23.80 5.22
N GLU A 113 16.97 24.00 6.13
CA GLU A 113 18.35 24.30 5.75
C GLU A 113 18.99 23.13 4.97
N ALA A 114 18.83 21.90 5.46
CA ALA A 114 19.36 20.72 4.80
C ALA A 114 18.73 20.50 3.42
N LEU A 115 17.42 20.73 3.28
CA LEU A 115 16.70 20.64 2.01
C LEU A 115 17.26 21.66 0.99
N GLN A 116 17.48 22.91 1.42
CA GLN A 116 18.07 23.94 0.56
C GLN A 116 19.51 23.60 0.13
N GLN A 117 20.32 23.05 1.04
CA GLN A 117 21.68 22.60 0.74
C GLN A 117 21.66 21.45 -0.27
N ALA A 118 20.79 20.47 -0.08
CA ALA A 118 20.60 19.34 -0.98
C ALA A 118 20.18 19.77 -2.38
N GLU A 119 19.18 20.65 -2.50
CA GLU A 119 18.75 21.18 -3.79
C GLU A 119 19.89 21.92 -4.51
N THR A 120 20.67 22.72 -3.77
CA THR A 120 21.82 23.44 -4.33
C THR A 120 22.91 22.49 -4.86
N ILE A 121 23.21 21.42 -4.13
CA ILE A 121 24.15 20.38 -4.57
C ILE A 121 23.68 19.77 -5.90
N LEU A 122 22.41 19.37 -5.97
CA LEU A 122 21.84 18.69 -7.13
C LEU A 122 21.69 19.61 -8.35
N ARG A 123 21.49 20.92 -8.14
CA ARG A 123 21.44 21.93 -9.21
C ARG A 123 22.82 22.27 -9.76
N ASN A 124 23.83 22.35 -8.92
CA ASN A 124 25.15 22.85 -9.31
C ASN A 124 26.07 21.74 -9.83
N THR A 125 25.76 20.47 -9.58
CA THR A 125 26.60 19.34 -10.02
C THR A 125 26.63 19.18 -11.55
N PRO A 126 27.82 19.00 -12.17
CA PRO A 126 27.96 18.77 -13.60
C PRO A 126 27.76 17.31 -14.03
N LEU A 127 27.64 16.36 -13.08
CA LEU A 127 27.45 14.92 -13.34
C LEU A 127 26.21 14.69 -14.22
N ARG A 128 26.14 13.61 -15.02
CA ARG A 128 24.94 13.26 -15.84
C ARG A 128 24.66 11.76 -15.84
N GLY A 129 23.45 11.39 -16.30
CA GLY A 129 23.01 9.99 -16.39
C GLY A 129 23.16 9.29 -15.04
N GLN A 130 23.74 8.09 -15.06
CA GLN A 130 23.91 7.25 -13.87
C GLN A 130 24.71 7.92 -12.75
N ASP A 131 25.77 8.68 -13.08
CA ASP A 131 26.58 9.39 -12.07
C ASP A 131 25.76 10.45 -11.31
N PHE A 132 24.80 11.10 -11.98
CA PHE A 132 23.88 12.01 -11.32
C PHE A 132 22.91 11.26 -10.40
N LEU A 133 22.45 10.07 -10.81
CA LEU A 133 21.54 9.26 -10.00
C LEU A 133 22.22 8.71 -8.74
N TYR A 134 23.50 8.33 -8.81
CA TYR A 134 24.27 7.98 -7.61
C TYR A 134 24.42 9.17 -6.66
N LEU A 135 24.70 10.36 -7.19
CA LEU A 135 24.73 11.57 -6.36
C LEU A 135 23.36 11.89 -5.75
N LEU A 136 22.28 11.68 -6.50
CA LEU A 136 20.92 11.87 -6.02
C LEU A 136 20.61 10.93 -4.84
N GLU A 137 20.91 9.65 -5.00
CA GLU A 137 20.82 8.65 -3.93
C GLU A 137 21.66 9.07 -2.71
N ASP A 138 22.93 9.46 -2.90
CA ASP A 138 23.82 9.90 -1.83
C ASP A 138 23.26 11.13 -1.08
N VAL A 139 22.71 12.11 -1.79
CA VAL A 139 22.11 13.30 -1.17
C VAL A 139 20.89 12.93 -0.34
N PHE A 140 20.01 12.06 -0.86
CA PHE A 140 18.90 11.53 -0.07
C PHE A 140 19.38 10.74 1.14
N HIS A 141 20.38 9.87 0.97
CA HIS A 141 20.98 9.12 2.07
C HIS A 141 21.52 10.07 3.14
N MET A 142 22.20 11.15 2.76
CA MET A 142 22.68 12.14 3.72
C MET A 142 21.57 12.86 4.48
N LEU A 143 20.44 13.17 3.82
CA LEU A 143 19.28 13.79 4.44
C LEU A 143 18.62 12.85 5.46
N TRP A 144 18.30 11.63 5.03
CA TRP A 144 17.48 10.69 5.80
C TRP A 144 18.26 9.85 6.83
N GLN A 145 19.59 9.78 6.71
CA GLN A 145 20.48 9.13 7.69
C GLN A 145 21.17 10.12 8.62
N LYS A 146 20.68 11.37 8.70
CA LYS A 146 21.20 12.42 9.58
C LYS A 146 22.69 12.73 9.36
N GLN A 147 23.22 12.55 8.15
CA GLN A 147 24.64 12.78 7.81
C GLN A 147 24.91 14.25 7.41
N TYR A 148 24.35 15.21 8.15
CA TYR A 148 24.39 16.64 7.83
C TYR A 148 25.81 17.24 7.76
N GLY A 149 26.80 16.63 8.41
CA GLY A 149 28.21 17.02 8.27
C GLY A 149 28.76 16.80 6.86
N LYS A 150 28.43 15.67 6.23
CA LYS A 150 28.81 15.37 4.85
C LYS A 150 28.07 16.27 3.87
N LEU A 151 26.77 16.47 4.09
CA LEU A 151 25.93 17.35 3.27
C LEU A 151 26.50 18.78 3.22
N ARG A 152 26.84 19.37 4.38
CA ARG A 152 27.44 20.71 4.44
C ARG A 152 28.76 20.81 3.69
N THR A 153 29.60 19.77 3.76
CA THR A 153 30.88 19.71 3.06
C THR A 153 30.66 19.69 1.54
N LEU A 154 29.74 18.83 1.08
CA LEU A 154 29.40 18.72 -0.34
C LEU A 154 28.74 20.00 -0.87
N HIS A 155 27.87 20.62 -0.08
CA HIS A 155 27.28 21.92 -0.41
C HIS A 155 28.35 23.01 -0.56
N ALA A 156 29.32 23.09 0.35
CA ALA A 156 30.40 24.06 0.21
C ALA A 156 31.23 23.84 -1.06
N MET A 157 31.47 22.59 -1.46
CA MET A 157 32.15 22.26 -2.72
C MET A 157 31.30 22.64 -3.94
N ALA A 158 30.02 22.25 -3.96
CA ALA A 158 29.10 22.53 -5.06
C ALA A 158 28.90 24.05 -5.27
N SER A 159 28.75 24.81 -4.18
CA SER A 159 28.50 26.27 -4.24
C SER A 159 29.73 27.09 -4.58
N ARG A 160 30.95 26.62 -4.25
CA ARG A 160 32.20 27.35 -4.55
C ARG A 160 32.76 27.05 -5.93
N HIS A 161 32.63 25.80 -6.39
CA HIS A 161 33.33 25.33 -7.59
C HIS A 161 32.42 25.24 -8.82
N HIS A 162 31.10 25.24 -8.65
CA HIS A 162 30.17 25.04 -9.76
C HIS A 162 29.05 26.09 -9.75
N GLN A 163 28.61 26.43 -10.95
CA GLN A 163 27.41 27.25 -11.19
C GLN A 163 26.19 26.35 -11.40
N PRO A 164 24.96 26.87 -11.26
CA PRO A 164 23.76 26.13 -11.61
C PRO A 164 23.85 25.54 -13.02
N GLN A 165 23.59 24.24 -13.12
CA GLN A 165 23.58 23.51 -14.38
C GLN A 165 22.14 23.38 -14.89
N HIS A 166 21.97 23.40 -16.21
CA HIS A 166 20.68 23.25 -16.87
C HIS A 166 20.73 22.08 -17.84
N PHE A 167 20.10 20.97 -17.46
CA PHE A 167 20.00 19.77 -18.26
C PHE A 167 18.53 19.42 -18.50
N PRO A 168 18.14 19.01 -19.73
CA PRO A 168 16.74 18.71 -20.05
C PRO A 168 16.19 17.52 -19.27
N GLU A 169 17.04 16.59 -18.84
CA GLU A 169 16.66 15.44 -18.02
C GLU A 169 16.53 15.74 -16.52
N ARG A 170 16.83 16.97 -16.08
CA ARG A 170 16.74 17.40 -14.67
C ARG A 170 15.90 18.64 -14.53
N ILE A 171 14.72 18.46 -13.98
CA ILE A 171 13.76 19.54 -13.82
C ILE A 171 13.59 19.78 -12.34
N PHE A 172 13.68 21.04 -11.94
CA PHE A 172 13.34 21.47 -10.60
C PHE A 172 12.20 22.47 -10.69
N GLY A 173 11.16 22.33 -9.89
CA GLY A 173 10.03 23.26 -9.93
C GLY A 173 8.95 23.02 -8.89
N GLU A 174 7.95 23.88 -8.93
CA GLU A 174 6.76 23.82 -8.08
C GLU A 174 5.70 22.97 -8.76
N MET A 175 5.59 21.72 -8.33
CA MET A 175 4.60 20.81 -8.86
C MET A 175 4.12 19.90 -7.74
N PRO A 176 2.80 19.78 -7.50
CA PRO A 176 2.29 19.07 -6.34
C PRO A 176 2.62 17.58 -6.44
N VAL A 177 3.52 17.13 -5.56
CA VAL A 177 3.88 15.71 -5.41
C VAL A 177 3.52 15.29 -3.99
N LEU A 178 2.47 14.47 -3.84
CA LEU A 178 2.07 13.95 -2.54
C LEU A 178 3.04 12.85 -2.06
N ALA A 179 3.32 11.90 -2.95
CA ALA A 179 4.29 10.82 -2.78
C ALA A 179 4.97 10.55 -4.13
N SER A 180 6.21 10.07 -4.10
CA SER A 180 6.97 9.78 -5.32
C SER A 180 6.24 8.85 -6.30
N TYR A 181 6.37 9.14 -7.59
CA TYR A 181 5.85 8.30 -8.66
C TYR A 181 6.71 8.38 -9.93
N PHE A 182 6.66 7.30 -10.72
CA PHE A 182 7.13 7.28 -12.10
C PHE A 182 5.99 7.62 -13.06
N GLU A 183 6.34 8.23 -14.18
CA GLU A 183 5.42 8.46 -15.29
C GLU A 183 5.96 7.86 -16.58
N PHE A 184 5.14 7.03 -17.23
CA PHE A 184 5.45 6.41 -18.51
C PHE A 184 4.20 6.32 -19.38
N GLY A 185 4.22 6.98 -20.54
CA GLY A 185 3.09 7.05 -21.46
C GLY A 185 1.81 7.55 -20.79
N GLU A 186 1.90 8.72 -20.13
CA GLU A 186 0.81 9.39 -19.39
C GLU A 186 0.26 8.59 -18.19
N ARG A 187 0.85 7.43 -17.86
CA ARG A 187 0.45 6.63 -16.71
C ARG A 187 1.41 6.86 -15.56
N LYS A 188 0.82 7.05 -14.37
CA LYS A 188 1.54 7.18 -13.10
C LYS A 188 1.64 5.83 -12.39
N TYR A 189 2.82 5.57 -11.81
CA TYR A 189 3.16 4.37 -11.04
C TYR A 189 3.76 4.84 -9.72
N HIS A 190 3.12 4.56 -8.58
CA HIS A 190 3.68 4.91 -7.28
C HIS A 190 5.04 4.25 -7.11
N ALA A 191 6.05 5.01 -6.67
CA ALA A 191 7.43 4.64 -6.94
C ALA A 191 7.81 3.28 -6.36
N VAL A 192 7.62 3.03 -5.06
CA VAL A 192 7.93 1.73 -4.45
C VAL A 192 6.84 0.70 -4.79
N ASP A 193 5.56 1.04 -4.58
CA ASP A 193 4.45 0.08 -4.69
C ASP A 193 4.20 -0.47 -6.10
N ASP A 194 4.40 0.37 -7.12
CA ASP A 194 4.15 0.01 -8.51
C ASP A 194 5.45 -0.22 -9.31
N LEU A 195 6.65 -0.22 -8.70
CA LEU A 195 7.91 -0.41 -9.43
C LEU A 195 7.90 -1.73 -10.20
N LEU A 196 7.50 -2.84 -9.54
CA LEU A 196 7.37 -4.15 -10.19
C LEU A 196 6.38 -4.13 -11.36
N ARG A 197 5.32 -3.33 -11.25
CA ARG A 197 4.32 -3.18 -12.32
C ARG A 197 4.90 -2.40 -13.50
N LEU A 198 5.63 -1.33 -13.22
CA LEU A 198 6.35 -0.56 -14.22
C LEU A 198 7.37 -1.45 -14.95
N THR A 199 8.23 -2.14 -14.22
CA THR A 199 9.31 -2.95 -14.80
C THR A 199 8.77 -4.13 -15.62
N ARG A 200 7.70 -4.81 -15.18
CA ARG A 200 6.99 -5.81 -16.01
C ARG A 200 6.49 -5.21 -17.31
N ARG A 201 5.95 -3.99 -17.28
CA ARG A 201 5.47 -3.30 -18.49
C ARG A 201 6.62 -2.92 -19.42
N LEU A 202 7.70 -2.36 -18.89
CA LEU A 202 8.90 -2.05 -19.67
C LEU A 202 9.47 -3.32 -20.32
N LYS A 203 9.54 -4.44 -19.56
CA LYS A 203 9.94 -5.75 -20.07
C LYS A 203 9.04 -6.25 -21.20
N GLN A 204 7.70 -6.14 -21.06
CA GLN A 204 6.74 -6.53 -22.09
C GLN A 204 6.93 -5.76 -23.41
N GLN A 205 7.37 -4.51 -23.33
CA GLN A 205 7.65 -3.66 -24.48
C GLN A 205 9.11 -3.75 -24.96
N LYS A 206 9.93 -4.63 -24.36
CA LYS A 206 11.36 -4.80 -24.65
C LYS A 206 12.20 -3.52 -24.41
N LEU A 207 11.79 -2.73 -23.43
CA LEU A 207 12.44 -1.48 -23.03
C LEU A 207 13.43 -1.66 -21.87
N LEU A 208 13.74 -2.92 -21.52
CA LEU A 208 14.77 -3.29 -20.56
C LEU A 208 15.82 -4.17 -21.24
N THR A 209 17.09 -3.92 -20.95
CA THR A 209 18.24 -4.68 -21.45
C THR A 209 18.56 -5.91 -20.60
N ASP A 210 18.14 -5.92 -19.33
CA ASP A 210 18.31 -7.03 -18.39
C ASP A 210 17.07 -7.23 -17.50
N ASN A 211 17.10 -8.26 -16.65
CA ASN A 211 16.04 -8.58 -15.72
C ASN A 211 16.02 -7.61 -14.52
N PRO A 212 14.86 -6.99 -14.23
CA PRO A 212 14.71 -6.06 -13.11
C PRO A 212 14.64 -6.82 -11.78
N ILE A 213 15.72 -6.77 -10.98
CA ILE A 213 15.76 -7.32 -9.60
C ILE A 213 15.76 -6.14 -8.62
N PHE A 214 14.58 -5.58 -8.35
CA PHE A 214 14.42 -4.41 -7.48
C PHE A 214 13.78 -4.76 -6.13
N LEU A 215 12.62 -5.44 -6.18
CA LEU A 215 11.76 -5.65 -5.02
C LEU A 215 11.43 -7.13 -4.84
N ILE A 216 11.33 -7.55 -3.59
CA ILE A 216 10.80 -8.87 -3.25
C ILE A 216 9.28 -8.89 -3.51
N ASN A 217 8.80 -9.87 -4.25
CA ASN A 217 7.47 -9.87 -4.89
C ASN A 217 6.52 -10.90 -4.25
N HIS A 218 6.28 -10.84 -2.95
CA HIS A 218 5.61 -11.92 -2.20
C HIS A 218 4.23 -12.34 -2.74
N ILE A 219 3.43 -11.41 -3.27
CA ILE A 219 2.07 -11.72 -3.79
C ILE A 219 2.08 -12.70 -4.96
N GLU A 220 3.08 -12.68 -5.86
CA GLU A 220 3.07 -13.59 -7.02
C GLU A 220 3.51 -15.02 -6.67
N TRP A 221 4.18 -15.24 -5.53
CA TRP A 221 4.73 -16.55 -5.22
C TRP A 221 3.78 -17.42 -4.38
N ARG A 222 2.76 -16.85 -3.70
CA ARG A 222 1.93 -17.57 -2.71
C ARG A 222 2.75 -18.40 -1.72
N GLU A 223 4.02 -18.03 -1.56
CA GLU A 223 4.93 -18.65 -0.63
C GLU A 223 4.82 -17.83 0.65
N HIS A 224 4.24 -18.45 1.67
CA HIS A 224 4.26 -17.92 3.02
C HIS A 224 5.69 -17.62 3.43
N LEU A 225 5.93 -16.41 3.97
CA LEU A 225 7.27 -16.02 4.43
C LEU A 225 7.80 -16.97 5.51
N ILE A 226 6.89 -17.47 6.33
CA ILE A 226 7.15 -18.44 7.39
C ILE A 226 6.55 -19.76 6.93
N SER A 227 7.41 -20.71 6.60
CA SER A 227 7.03 -22.06 6.17
C SER A 227 7.68 -23.16 7.01
N ASP A 228 8.62 -22.80 7.88
CA ASP A 228 9.18 -23.73 8.86
C ASP A 228 8.12 -24.08 9.91
N ALA A 229 8.00 -25.36 10.24
CA ALA A 229 6.95 -25.85 11.13
C ALA A 229 7.14 -25.40 12.59
N GLU A 230 8.37 -25.18 13.04
CA GLU A 230 8.67 -24.70 14.39
C GLU A 230 8.27 -23.22 14.51
N GLU A 231 8.77 -22.39 13.60
CA GLU A 231 8.41 -20.97 13.52
C GLU A 231 6.89 -20.76 13.37
N LEU A 232 6.22 -21.58 12.55
CA LEU A 232 4.78 -21.51 12.37
C LEU A 232 4.02 -21.86 13.65
N ASN A 233 4.41 -22.93 14.35
CA ASN A 233 3.78 -23.29 15.62
C ASN A 233 3.98 -22.20 16.68
N GLU A 234 5.15 -21.55 16.69
CA GLU A 234 5.41 -20.42 17.58
C GLU A 234 4.48 -19.24 17.30
N ILE A 235 4.31 -18.84 16.04
CA ILE A 235 3.37 -17.78 15.67
C ILE A 235 1.93 -18.16 16.02
N GLN A 236 1.50 -19.38 15.69
CA GLN A 236 0.15 -19.84 15.99
C GLN A 236 -0.13 -19.84 17.50
N ALA A 237 0.88 -20.09 18.33
CA ALA A 237 0.78 -20.07 19.80
C ALA A 237 0.77 -18.66 20.40
N LEU A 238 1.07 -17.62 19.61
CA LEU A 238 0.95 -16.22 20.04
C LEU A 238 -0.48 -15.67 19.89
N ASP A 239 -1.42 -16.49 19.42
CA ASP A 239 -2.83 -16.16 19.23
C ASP A 239 -3.04 -14.81 18.52
N PRO A 240 -2.56 -14.64 17.27
CA PRO A 240 -2.64 -13.37 16.58
C PRO A 240 -4.10 -12.95 16.32
N GLU A 241 -4.43 -11.69 16.59
CA GLU A 241 -5.74 -11.11 16.31
C GLU A 241 -5.64 -10.05 15.21
N LEU A 242 -6.59 -10.05 14.28
CA LEU A 242 -6.64 -9.07 13.20
C LEU A 242 -8.02 -8.43 13.12
N ASP A 243 -8.06 -7.13 13.40
CA ASP A 243 -9.25 -6.31 13.24
C ASP A 243 -9.28 -5.68 11.85
N LEU A 244 -10.41 -5.82 11.15
CA LEU A 244 -10.64 -5.27 9.81
C LEU A 244 -11.75 -4.23 9.84
N TYR A 245 -11.39 -2.96 9.64
CA TYR A 245 -12.34 -1.87 9.44
C TYR A 245 -12.58 -1.69 7.94
N ILE A 246 -13.81 -2.01 7.51
CA ILE A 246 -14.12 -2.17 6.09
C ILE A 246 -15.29 -1.29 5.65
N ALA A 247 -15.11 -0.60 4.52
CA ALA A 247 -16.20 0.07 3.82
C ALA A 247 -16.93 -0.95 2.94
N LEU A 248 -18.22 -1.16 3.16
CA LEU A 248 -18.98 -2.22 2.50
C LEU A 248 -19.17 -1.96 0.99
N GLU A 249 -19.17 -0.69 0.60
CA GLU A 249 -19.21 -0.22 -0.78
C GLU A 249 -17.85 -0.24 -1.51
N ASP A 250 -16.77 -0.66 -0.84
CA ASP A 250 -15.43 -0.73 -1.39
C ASP A 250 -15.06 -2.14 -1.89
N PRO A 251 -14.75 -2.33 -3.19
CA PRO A 251 -14.31 -3.62 -3.69
C PRO A 251 -12.99 -4.10 -3.07
N ILE A 252 -12.11 -3.20 -2.60
CA ILE A 252 -10.84 -3.57 -1.97
C ILE A 252 -11.09 -4.24 -0.62
N SER A 253 -12.10 -3.78 0.14
CA SER A 253 -12.52 -4.44 1.38
C SER A 253 -12.93 -5.90 1.17
N TRP A 254 -13.68 -6.19 0.10
CA TRP A 254 -14.02 -7.57 -0.28
C TRP A 254 -12.77 -8.39 -0.65
N LEU A 255 -11.95 -7.87 -1.56
CA LEU A 255 -10.76 -8.59 -2.03
C LEU A 255 -9.80 -8.90 -0.89
N LEU A 256 -9.68 -7.99 0.07
CA LEU A 256 -8.83 -8.12 1.24
C LEU A 256 -9.37 -9.13 2.24
N LEU A 257 -10.65 -9.02 2.64
CA LEU A 257 -11.25 -9.97 3.56
C LEU A 257 -11.18 -11.40 3.00
N ALA A 258 -11.54 -11.57 1.72
CA ALA A 258 -11.53 -12.87 1.07
C ALA A 258 -10.12 -13.47 1.04
N TYR A 259 -9.11 -12.70 0.60
CA TYR A 259 -7.73 -13.18 0.56
C TYR A 259 -7.21 -13.57 1.95
N ILE A 260 -7.42 -12.72 2.96
CA ILE A 260 -6.94 -13.00 4.32
C ILE A 260 -7.64 -14.25 4.88
N LYS A 261 -8.96 -14.34 4.74
CA LYS A 261 -9.74 -15.48 5.23
C LYS A 261 -9.38 -16.79 4.52
N GLU A 262 -9.18 -16.76 3.20
CA GLU A 262 -8.94 -17.95 2.38
C GLU A 262 -7.48 -18.44 2.45
N GLU A 263 -6.51 -17.54 2.60
CA GLU A 263 -5.08 -17.88 2.48
C GLU A 263 -4.29 -17.73 3.78
N LEU A 264 -4.63 -16.76 4.66
CA LEU A 264 -3.77 -16.41 5.81
C LEU A 264 -4.34 -16.85 7.16
N ALA A 265 -5.64 -16.69 7.38
CA ALA A 265 -6.25 -16.83 8.70
C ALA A 265 -6.08 -18.24 9.26
N ASP A 266 -6.43 -19.27 8.48
CA ASP A 266 -6.29 -20.66 8.91
C ASP A 266 -4.81 -21.08 8.98
N PHE A 267 -3.96 -20.58 8.07
CA PHE A 267 -2.55 -20.94 8.04
C PHE A 267 -1.80 -20.44 9.28
N TYR A 268 -2.06 -19.20 9.69
CA TYR A 268 -1.39 -18.56 10.83
C TYR A 268 -2.19 -18.59 12.13
N ASN A 269 -3.36 -19.25 12.15
CA ASN A 269 -4.29 -19.25 13.29
C ASN A 269 -4.69 -17.82 13.73
N ILE A 270 -4.98 -16.94 12.75
CA ILE A 270 -5.36 -15.55 13.02
C ILE A 270 -6.84 -15.47 13.38
N GLN A 271 -7.13 -14.94 14.56
CA GLN A 271 -8.48 -14.58 14.95
C GLN A 271 -8.91 -13.29 14.24
N LEU A 272 -9.83 -13.41 13.28
CA LEU A 272 -10.36 -12.27 12.54
C LEU A 272 -11.53 -11.62 13.28
N ASN A 273 -11.53 -10.28 13.33
CA ASN A 273 -12.66 -9.45 13.73
C ASN A 273 -12.98 -8.46 12.61
N VAL A 274 -14.27 -8.22 12.33
CA VAL A 274 -14.68 -7.28 11.28
C VAL A 274 -15.57 -6.18 11.84
N TYR A 275 -15.27 -4.95 11.45
CA TYR A 275 -15.95 -3.74 11.85
C TYR A 275 -16.46 -3.04 10.58
N PRO A 276 -17.72 -3.26 10.16
CA PRO A 276 -18.29 -2.56 9.02
C PRO A 276 -18.39 -1.07 9.32
N LEU A 277 -17.95 -0.25 8.38
CA LEU A 277 -18.02 1.20 8.46
C LEU A 277 -19.35 1.71 7.91
N SER A 278 -19.70 2.96 8.24
CA SER A 278 -20.83 3.62 7.58
C SER A 278 -20.54 3.87 6.09
N TYR A 279 -21.54 4.33 5.34
CA TYR A 279 -21.35 4.62 3.93
C TYR A 279 -20.53 5.91 3.75
N HIS A 280 -19.38 5.82 3.07
CA HIS A 280 -18.43 6.93 2.89
C HIS A 280 -18.55 7.62 1.53
N GLY A 281 -19.55 7.28 0.70
CA GLY A 281 -19.75 7.95 -0.59
C GLY A 281 -18.61 7.72 -1.59
N ARG A 282 -17.83 6.65 -1.43
CA ARG A 282 -16.69 6.32 -2.31
C ARG A 282 -17.18 5.88 -3.68
N ASP A 283 -17.50 6.82 -4.57
CA ASP A 283 -18.06 6.54 -5.89
C ASP A 283 -17.00 6.31 -6.99
N LEU A 284 -15.75 6.71 -6.72
CA LEU A 284 -14.65 6.68 -7.68
C LEU A 284 -13.55 5.73 -7.20
N PHE A 285 -13.51 4.54 -7.80
CA PHE A 285 -12.46 3.55 -7.54
C PHE A 285 -11.54 3.40 -8.75
N ASP A 286 -10.25 3.08 -8.51
CA ASP A 286 -9.40 2.51 -9.55
C ASP A 286 -9.86 1.07 -9.83
N TRP A 287 -10.86 0.92 -10.70
CA TRP A 287 -11.35 -0.38 -11.17
C TRP A 287 -10.24 -1.20 -11.84
N GLY A 288 -9.24 -0.53 -12.41
CA GLY A 288 -8.05 -1.17 -12.92
C GLY A 288 -7.26 -1.83 -11.79
N LEU A 289 -7.13 -1.18 -10.63
CA LEU A 289 -6.51 -1.74 -9.42
C LEU A 289 -7.30 -2.93 -8.92
N ALA A 290 -8.59 -2.79 -8.66
CA ALA A 290 -9.45 -3.89 -8.19
C ALA A 290 -9.35 -5.12 -9.13
N THR A 291 -9.40 -4.90 -10.45
CA THR A 291 -9.23 -5.98 -11.43
C THR A 291 -7.85 -6.65 -11.37
N ARG A 292 -6.78 -5.87 -11.14
CA ARG A 292 -5.42 -6.41 -11.02
C ARG A 292 -5.27 -7.21 -9.74
N LEU A 293 -5.78 -6.69 -8.63
CA LEU A 293 -5.71 -7.32 -7.32
C LEU A 293 -6.48 -8.63 -7.31
N SER A 294 -7.72 -8.64 -7.81
CA SER A 294 -8.52 -9.86 -8.01
C SER A 294 -7.76 -10.95 -8.78
N LYS A 295 -7.06 -10.59 -9.86
CA LYS A 295 -6.27 -11.57 -10.62
C LYS A 295 -5.04 -12.08 -9.89
N ARG A 296 -4.47 -11.26 -9.01
CA ARG A 296 -3.27 -11.61 -8.22
C ARG A 296 -3.63 -12.50 -7.04
N THR A 297 -4.75 -12.22 -6.37
CA THR A 297 -5.23 -13.02 -5.24
C THR A 297 -6.09 -14.20 -5.66
N GLU A 298 -6.49 -14.27 -6.94
CA GLU A 298 -7.51 -15.20 -7.49
C GLU A 298 -8.90 -15.07 -6.86
N VAL A 299 -9.13 -14.02 -6.06
CA VAL A 299 -10.45 -13.69 -5.53
C VAL A 299 -11.30 -13.09 -6.65
N ALA A 300 -12.45 -13.70 -6.93
CA ALA A 300 -13.41 -13.17 -7.89
C ALA A 300 -14.07 -11.89 -7.36
N PHE A 301 -14.37 -10.93 -8.24
CA PHE A 301 -15.14 -9.72 -7.89
C PHE A 301 -16.09 -9.28 -9.02
N THR A 302 -16.44 -10.19 -9.94
CA THR A 302 -17.40 -9.93 -11.02
C THR A 302 -18.25 -11.18 -11.29
N PRO A 303 -19.54 -11.04 -11.64
CA PRO A 303 -20.31 -9.79 -11.71
C PRO A 303 -20.59 -9.20 -10.32
N PHE A 304 -20.69 -7.86 -10.24
CA PHE A 304 -21.00 -7.17 -8.99
C PHE A 304 -22.18 -6.21 -9.16
N CYS A 305 -22.84 -5.88 -8.04
CA CYS A 305 -23.76 -4.76 -7.93
C CYS A 305 -23.29 -3.89 -6.78
N ARG A 306 -22.71 -2.73 -7.08
CA ARG A 306 -22.13 -1.85 -6.05
C ARG A 306 -23.21 -1.43 -5.03
N PRO A 307 -22.95 -1.55 -3.72
CA PRO A 307 -23.87 -1.08 -2.68
C PRO A 307 -24.12 0.43 -2.77
N THR A 308 -25.38 0.82 -2.63
CA THR A 308 -25.78 2.19 -2.30
C THR A 308 -25.74 2.37 -0.78
N GLU A 309 -25.87 3.61 -0.29
CA GLU A 309 -26.02 3.91 1.14
C GLU A 309 -27.08 3.03 1.82
N ALA A 310 -28.26 2.90 1.21
CA ALA A 310 -29.32 2.04 1.72
C ALA A 310 -28.93 0.55 1.72
N ALA A 311 -28.24 0.08 0.68
CA ALA A 311 -27.76 -1.30 0.62
C ALA A 311 -26.69 -1.57 1.69
N THR A 312 -25.79 -0.61 1.96
CA THR A 312 -24.79 -0.69 3.03
C THR A 312 -25.45 -0.84 4.40
N LEU A 313 -26.52 -0.08 4.68
CA LEU A 313 -27.30 -0.25 5.92
C LEU A 313 -27.95 -1.64 6.01
N TYR A 314 -28.53 -2.14 4.92
CA TYR A 314 -29.10 -3.49 4.91
C TYR A 314 -28.06 -4.59 5.07
N MET A 315 -26.86 -4.41 4.51
CA MET A 315 -25.72 -5.29 4.73
C MET A 315 -25.31 -5.32 6.21
N ALA A 316 -25.19 -4.15 6.83
CA ALA A 316 -24.90 -4.04 8.27
C ALA A 316 -25.99 -4.69 9.13
N GLN A 317 -27.27 -4.52 8.75
CA GLN A 317 -28.38 -5.16 9.45
C GLN A 317 -28.29 -6.69 9.40
N LEU A 318 -27.99 -7.28 8.25
CA LEU A 318 -27.76 -8.73 8.15
C LEU A 318 -26.57 -9.18 9.00
N TYR A 319 -25.48 -8.42 8.98
CA TYR A 319 -24.27 -8.68 9.77
C TYR A 319 -24.51 -8.68 11.27
N TYR A 320 -25.19 -7.66 11.81
CA TYR A 320 -25.48 -7.57 13.24
C TYR A 320 -26.61 -8.50 13.71
N SER A 321 -27.36 -9.10 12.78
CA SER A 321 -28.42 -10.07 13.10
C SER A 321 -27.91 -11.50 13.28
N VAL A 322 -26.62 -11.78 13.04
CA VAL A 322 -26.01 -13.09 13.34
C VAL A 322 -25.26 -13.08 14.68
N PRO A 323 -25.13 -14.23 15.36
CA PRO A 323 -24.28 -14.37 16.54
C PRO A 323 -22.83 -13.94 16.26
N GLU A 324 -22.15 -13.45 17.30
CA GLU A 324 -20.79 -12.92 17.18
C GLU A 324 -19.81 -13.94 16.58
N GLU A 325 -19.93 -15.21 16.94
CA GLU A 325 -19.05 -16.28 16.43
C GLU A 325 -19.25 -16.56 14.92
N GLN A 326 -20.37 -16.10 14.34
CA GLN A 326 -20.71 -16.31 12.93
C GLN A 326 -20.49 -15.05 12.08
N ARG A 327 -20.12 -13.92 12.68
CA ARG A 327 -20.03 -12.61 12.01
C ARG A 327 -19.04 -12.58 10.86
N ILE A 328 -17.87 -13.20 11.01
CA ILE A 328 -16.86 -13.27 9.95
C ILE A 328 -17.38 -14.01 8.72
N GLU A 329 -17.99 -15.17 8.93
CA GLU A 329 -18.56 -15.96 7.85
C GLU A 329 -19.75 -15.24 7.21
N ALA A 330 -20.61 -14.61 8.02
CA ALA A 330 -21.72 -13.81 7.51
C ALA A 330 -21.24 -12.63 6.66
N MET A 331 -20.24 -11.87 7.11
CA MET A 331 -19.69 -10.75 6.34
C MET A 331 -19.06 -11.23 5.03
N TYR A 332 -18.30 -12.33 5.07
CA TYR A 332 -17.74 -12.95 3.87
C TYR A 332 -18.84 -13.30 2.86
N GLN A 333 -19.93 -13.94 3.29
CA GLN A 333 -21.06 -14.29 2.42
C GLN A 333 -21.82 -13.06 1.90
N ILE A 334 -21.99 -12.03 2.73
CA ILE A 334 -22.62 -10.75 2.36
C ILE A 334 -21.82 -10.06 1.24
N LEU A 335 -20.51 -9.90 1.44
CA LEU A 335 -19.64 -9.27 0.45
C LEU A 335 -19.53 -10.13 -0.81
N GLN A 336 -19.43 -11.45 -0.69
CA GLN A 336 -19.42 -12.36 -1.84
C GLN A 336 -20.72 -12.23 -2.68
N ALA A 337 -21.87 -12.11 -2.02
CA ALA A 337 -23.14 -11.93 -2.69
C ALA A 337 -23.19 -10.65 -3.55
N VAL A 338 -22.67 -9.55 -3.01
CA VAL A 338 -22.63 -8.24 -3.67
C VAL A 338 -21.57 -8.19 -4.76
N TRP A 339 -20.32 -8.55 -4.41
CA TRP A 339 -19.14 -8.34 -5.22
C TRP A 339 -18.84 -9.47 -6.19
N THR A 340 -19.38 -10.68 -5.98
CA THR A 340 -19.14 -11.82 -6.90
C THR A 340 -20.41 -12.34 -7.56
N LYS A 341 -21.56 -12.21 -6.88
CA LYS A 341 -22.85 -12.73 -7.39
C LYS A 341 -23.78 -11.63 -7.92
N GLY A 342 -23.36 -10.37 -7.87
CA GLY A 342 -24.12 -9.24 -8.38
C GLY A 342 -25.47 -9.00 -7.68
N ARG A 343 -25.61 -9.42 -6.42
CA ARG A 343 -26.85 -9.21 -5.65
C ARG A 343 -26.94 -7.75 -5.19
N ASP A 344 -28.02 -7.08 -5.57
CA ASP A 344 -28.41 -5.78 -5.04
C ASP A 344 -29.19 -5.96 -3.73
N LEU A 345 -28.60 -5.60 -2.59
CA LEU A 345 -29.24 -5.78 -1.28
C LEU A 345 -30.26 -4.69 -0.92
N SER A 346 -30.40 -3.65 -1.73
CA SER A 346 -31.57 -2.76 -1.67
C SER A 346 -32.81 -3.39 -2.31
N PHE A 347 -32.62 -4.42 -3.15
CA PHE A 347 -33.72 -5.18 -3.73
C PHE A 347 -34.20 -6.29 -2.78
N LYS A 348 -35.46 -6.15 -2.33
CA LYS A 348 -36.09 -7.03 -1.35
C LYS A 348 -35.89 -8.53 -1.58
N ALA A 349 -35.99 -9.02 -2.82
CA ALA A 349 -35.86 -10.45 -3.08
C ALA A 349 -34.42 -10.96 -2.84
N HIS A 350 -33.41 -10.17 -3.20
CA HIS A 350 -32.01 -10.53 -2.92
C HIS A 350 -31.72 -10.48 -1.43
N PHE A 351 -32.22 -9.45 -0.73
CA PHE A 351 -32.08 -9.32 0.71
C PHE A 351 -32.69 -10.52 1.44
N GLN A 352 -33.95 -10.87 1.14
CA GLN A 352 -34.63 -11.99 1.78
C GLN A 352 -33.96 -13.33 1.48
N GLN A 353 -33.46 -13.52 0.25
CA GLN A 353 -32.70 -14.73 -0.08
C GLN A 353 -31.42 -14.81 0.75
N LEU A 354 -30.65 -13.72 0.85
CA LEU A 354 -29.42 -13.72 1.65
C LEU A 354 -29.69 -13.88 3.13
N GLN A 355 -30.76 -13.28 3.67
CA GLN A 355 -31.21 -13.49 5.04
C GLN A 355 -31.46 -14.98 5.34
N GLN A 356 -32.12 -15.69 4.41
CA GLN A 356 -32.34 -17.13 4.51
C GLN A 356 -31.04 -17.93 4.40
N ASP A 357 -30.18 -17.56 3.44
CA ASP A 357 -28.87 -18.21 3.24
C ASP A 357 -28.00 -18.10 4.52
N LEU A 358 -28.09 -16.98 5.25
CA LEU A 358 -27.42 -16.72 6.52
C LEU A 358 -28.12 -17.35 7.74
N GLY A 359 -29.29 -17.98 7.58
CA GLY A 359 -30.03 -18.58 8.68
C GLY A 359 -30.67 -17.59 9.67
N ILE A 360 -30.86 -16.33 9.27
CA ILE A 360 -31.36 -15.26 10.14
C ILE A 360 -32.89 -15.35 10.27
N ALA A 361 -33.37 -15.85 11.41
CA ALA A 361 -34.80 -15.97 11.71
C ALA A 361 -35.49 -14.62 11.94
N ALA A 362 -34.80 -13.71 12.63
CA ALA A 362 -35.26 -12.36 12.92
C ALA A 362 -34.09 -11.39 12.80
N LEU A 363 -34.36 -10.20 12.26
CA LEU A 363 -33.36 -9.14 12.22
C LEU A 363 -33.21 -8.53 13.61
N ILE A 364 -32.04 -7.94 13.87
CA ILE A 364 -31.79 -7.15 15.07
C ILE A 364 -32.83 -6.02 15.20
N GLU A 365 -33.36 -5.83 16.41
CA GLU A 365 -34.32 -4.76 16.71
C GLU A 365 -33.63 -3.41 16.96
N GLU A 366 -32.38 -3.45 17.40
CA GLU A 366 -31.55 -2.27 17.63
C GLU A 366 -31.18 -1.57 16.32
N ASP A 367 -31.07 -0.25 16.38
CA ASP A 367 -30.57 0.55 15.27
C ASP A 367 -29.07 0.26 15.07
N VAL A 368 -28.69 -0.07 13.84
CA VAL A 368 -27.30 -0.39 13.49
C VAL A 368 -26.48 0.87 13.20
N GLU A 369 -27.11 2.01 12.89
CA GLU A 369 -26.39 3.25 12.58
C GLU A 369 -25.46 3.73 13.71
N PRO A 370 -25.86 3.71 15.00
CA PRO A 370 -24.96 4.03 16.10
C PRO A 370 -23.74 3.11 16.16
N MET A 371 -23.92 1.81 15.89
CA MET A 371 -22.81 0.83 15.88
C MET A 371 -21.82 1.13 14.75
N LEU A 372 -22.32 1.49 13.56
CA LEU A 372 -21.47 1.89 12.44
C LEU A 372 -20.68 3.17 12.74
N LYS A 373 -21.31 4.16 13.38
CA LYS A 373 -20.65 5.41 13.80
C LYS A 373 -19.57 5.17 14.85
N GLU A 374 -19.79 4.22 15.75
CA GLU A 374 -18.77 3.79 16.72
C GLU A 374 -17.57 3.15 16.00
N ASN A 375 -17.82 2.28 15.02
CA ASN A 375 -16.75 1.71 14.19
C ASN A 375 -16.00 2.79 13.40
N ASP A 376 -16.70 3.79 12.84
CA ASP A 376 -16.08 4.92 12.13
C ASP A 376 -15.15 5.69 13.07
N MET A 377 -15.61 6.04 14.27
CA MET A 377 -14.80 6.73 15.28
C MET A 377 -13.55 5.91 15.62
N HIS A 378 -13.69 4.61 15.85
CA HIS A 378 -12.55 3.74 16.14
C HIS A 378 -11.56 3.65 14.97
N CYS A 379 -12.07 3.61 13.73
CA CYS A 379 -11.25 3.61 12.53
C CYS A 379 -10.51 4.94 12.32
N GLU A 380 -11.16 6.08 12.58
CA GLU A 380 -10.54 7.41 12.46
C GLU A 380 -9.36 7.57 13.44
N MET A 381 -9.49 7.05 14.66
CA MET A 381 -8.39 7.06 15.65
C MET A 381 -7.16 6.26 15.20
N LYS A 382 -7.28 5.41 14.18
CA LYS A 382 -6.15 4.67 13.60
C LYS A 382 -5.31 5.53 12.64
N SER A 383 -5.80 6.72 12.27
CA SER A 383 -5.08 7.73 11.48
C SER A 383 -4.47 7.18 10.18
N GLN A 384 -5.24 6.37 9.46
CA GLN A 384 -4.83 5.79 8.18
C GLN A 384 -5.37 6.60 6.98
N PRO A 385 -4.64 6.66 5.86
CA PRO A 385 -4.99 7.53 4.73
C PRO A 385 -6.02 6.94 3.77
N ASP A 386 -6.41 5.67 3.92
CA ASP A 386 -7.41 5.01 3.08
C ASP A 386 -7.96 3.74 3.74
N PHE A 387 -9.11 3.26 3.28
CA PHE A 387 -9.70 1.97 3.67
C PHE A 387 -9.28 0.85 2.69
N PRO A 388 -9.40 -0.44 3.09
CA PRO A 388 -9.67 -0.91 4.46
C PRO A 388 -8.48 -0.67 5.39
N VAL A 389 -8.77 -0.48 6.68
CA VAL A 389 -7.78 -0.36 7.75
C VAL A 389 -7.70 -1.68 8.51
N LEU A 390 -6.49 -2.13 8.80
CA LEU A 390 -6.21 -3.32 9.57
C LEU A 390 -5.43 -2.97 10.83
N GLU A 391 -5.74 -3.65 11.92
CA GLU A 391 -4.94 -3.65 13.14
C GLU A 391 -4.60 -5.10 13.51
N LEU A 392 -3.32 -5.45 13.42
CA LEU A 392 -2.79 -6.74 13.86
C LEU A 392 -2.27 -6.61 15.28
N ARG A 393 -2.77 -7.45 16.18
CA ARG A 393 -2.27 -7.61 17.54
C ARG A 393 -1.59 -8.96 17.69
N ILE A 394 -0.36 -8.95 18.17
CA ILE A 394 0.43 -10.16 18.43
C ILE A 394 1.49 -9.82 19.49
N ASP A 395 1.72 -10.75 20.43
CA ASP A 395 2.74 -10.61 21.48
C ASP A 395 2.65 -9.29 22.27
N GLY A 396 1.42 -8.83 22.56
CA GLY A 396 1.16 -7.58 23.29
C GLY A 396 1.47 -6.29 22.50
N GLN A 397 1.85 -6.40 21.22
CA GLN A 397 2.10 -5.28 20.33
C GLN A 397 0.92 -5.07 19.37
N SER A 398 0.72 -3.83 18.90
CA SER A 398 -0.30 -3.48 17.91
C SER A 398 0.31 -2.80 16.70
N TYR A 399 -0.10 -3.26 15.51
CA TYR A 399 0.39 -2.80 14.22
C TYR A 399 -0.78 -2.39 13.34
N VAL A 400 -0.80 -1.12 12.94
CA VAL A 400 -1.88 -0.54 12.14
C VAL A 400 -1.38 -0.22 10.73
N PHE A 401 -2.12 -0.68 9.72
CA PHE A 401 -1.80 -0.46 8.31
C PHE A 401 -3.07 -0.50 7.45
N ASN A 402 -2.96 -0.13 6.19
CA ASN A 402 -4.10 -0.09 5.26
C ASN A 402 -3.72 -0.57 3.86
N SER A 403 -4.71 -0.83 3.01
CA SER A 403 -4.56 -1.31 1.62
C SER A 403 -4.18 -2.78 1.46
N LEU A 404 -4.60 -3.37 0.32
CA LEU A 404 -4.18 -4.73 -0.06
C LEU A 404 -2.67 -4.83 -0.29
N TYR A 405 -2.03 -3.73 -0.71
CA TYR A 405 -0.57 -3.65 -0.85
C TYR A 405 0.16 -3.68 0.49
N ARG A 406 -0.52 -3.88 1.61
CA ARG A 406 0.13 -4.05 2.90
C ARG A 406 -0.35 -5.29 3.61
N VAL A 407 -1.16 -6.15 2.98
CA VAL A 407 -1.61 -7.41 3.62
C VAL A 407 -0.44 -8.34 3.94
N TRP A 408 0.60 -8.34 3.11
CA TRP A 408 1.84 -9.08 3.41
C TRP A 408 2.55 -8.55 4.67
N MET A 409 2.23 -7.35 5.15
CA MET A 409 2.79 -6.86 6.41
C MET A 409 2.46 -7.80 7.55
N ILE A 410 1.34 -8.54 7.49
CA ILE A 410 1.01 -9.57 8.48
C ILE A 410 2.18 -10.54 8.63
N GLU A 411 2.64 -11.14 7.53
CA GLU A 411 3.70 -12.13 7.54
C GLU A 411 5.08 -11.52 7.87
N SER A 412 5.34 -10.28 7.41
CA SER A 412 6.56 -9.55 7.77
C SER A 412 6.60 -9.16 9.26
N ILE A 413 5.47 -8.83 9.86
CA ILE A 413 5.36 -8.56 11.30
C ILE A 413 5.61 -9.85 12.08
N PHE A 414 5.00 -10.97 11.67
CA PHE A 414 5.27 -12.27 12.29
C PHE A 414 6.76 -12.63 12.26
N SER A 415 7.40 -12.48 11.10
CA SER A 415 8.84 -12.75 10.98
C SER A 415 9.68 -11.86 11.91
N ASN A 416 9.34 -10.56 12.01
CA ASN A 416 10.04 -9.64 12.92
C ASN A 416 9.82 -10.00 14.40
N VAL A 417 8.60 -10.39 14.79
CA VAL A 417 8.28 -10.80 16.17
C VAL A 417 9.07 -12.04 16.57
N LEU A 418 9.16 -13.04 15.69
CA LEU A 418 10.01 -14.22 15.92
C LEU A 418 11.49 -13.82 16.06
N GLU A 419 12.00 -12.97 15.16
CA GLU A 419 13.38 -12.49 15.25
C GLU A 419 13.67 -11.77 16.58
N GLU A 420 12.76 -10.93 17.06
CA GLU A 420 12.89 -10.22 18.33
C GLU A 420 12.86 -11.19 19.51
N LYS A 421 11.95 -12.17 19.48
CA LYS A 421 11.87 -13.23 20.48
C LYS A 421 13.17 -14.03 20.55
N TYR A 422 13.69 -14.51 19.43
CA TYR A 422 14.97 -15.24 19.40
C TYR A 422 16.17 -14.39 19.84
N LYS A 423 16.19 -13.09 19.53
CA LYS A 423 17.23 -12.17 20.04
C LYS A 423 17.14 -12.03 21.56
N SER A 424 15.93 -11.93 22.11
CA SER A 424 15.71 -11.82 23.55
C SER A 424 16.12 -13.09 24.31
N GLU A 425 15.77 -14.28 23.79
CA GLU A 425 16.13 -15.57 24.38
C GLU A 425 17.64 -15.81 24.37
N ASN A 426 18.30 -15.51 23.24
CA ASN A 426 19.76 -15.61 23.14
C ASN A 426 20.48 -14.64 24.09
N THR A 427 19.92 -13.45 24.30
CA THR A 427 20.49 -12.47 25.25
C THR A 427 20.31 -12.96 26.69
N ALA A 428 19.13 -13.46 27.05
CA ALA A 428 18.85 -14.05 28.36
C ALA A 428 19.76 -15.26 28.65
N ASP A 429 19.95 -16.16 27.68
CA ASP A 429 20.86 -17.31 27.79
C ASP A 429 22.32 -16.88 27.94
N SER A 430 22.72 -15.80 27.26
CA SER A 430 24.08 -15.25 27.36
C SER A 430 24.34 -14.55 28.71
N GLU A 431 23.31 -13.99 29.35
CA GLU A 431 23.37 -13.37 30.67
C GLU A 431 23.24 -14.37 31.82
N GLN A 432 22.71 -15.58 31.58
CA GLN A 432 22.69 -16.68 32.56
C GLN A 432 24.01 -17.48 32.61
N LYS A 433 24.73 -17.59 31.47
CA LYS A 433 26.04 -18.27 31.38
C LYS A 433 27.24 -17.66 32.14
N PRO A 434 27.29 -16.38 32.57
CA PRO A 434 28.41 -15.87 33.37
C PRO A 434 28.44 -16.44 34.80
N HIS A 435 27.33 -17.03 35.27
CA HIS A 435 27.24 -17.56 36.63
C HIS A 435 27.60 -19.05 36.76
N GLU A 436 27.46 -19.85 35.70
CA GLU A 436 27.79 -21.29 35.76
C GLU A 436 29.28 -21.61 35.55
N GLN A 437 30.09 -20.68 35.02
CA GLN A 437 31.55 -20.88 34.89
C GLN A 437 32.37 -20.45 36.12
N ARG A 438 31.72 -20.14 37.26
CA ARG A 438 32.40 -19.81 38.53
C ARG A 438 32.28 -20.88 39.61
N GLU A 439 31.59 -21.99 39.35
CA GLU A 439 31.54 -23.17 40.22
C GLU A 439 32.02 -24.42 39.47
N SER A 440 33.32 -24.48 39.17
CA SER A 440 34.02 -25.73 38.85
C SER A 440 35.46 -25.67 39.32
#